data_AF-A0A8T4YHH2-F1
#
_entry.id   AF-A0A8T4YHH2-F1
#
_cell.length_a   1.000
_cell.length_b   1.000
_cell.length_c   1.000
_cell.angle_alpha   90.00
_cell.angle_beta   90.00
_cell.angle_gamma   90.00
#
_symmetry.space_group_name_H-M   'P 1'
#
loop_
_entity.id
_entity.type
_entity.pdbx_description
1 polymer ?
#
loop_
_entity_poly.entity_id
_entity_poly.type
_entity_poly.pdbx_seq_one_letter_code
_entity_poly.pdbx_strand_id
1 'polypeptide(L)' 'MLPLLHRILSTHTSRDKLKYLGGSEACAGAHINVVLPETAAEELRKVKHCEV' A
#
# COMPACT_ATOMS: atom_id res chain seq x y z
N MET A 1 26.08 -5.52 1.92
CA MET A 1 25.25 -5.18 0.75
C MET A 1 23.79 -5.51 1.06
N LEU A 2 23.03 -4.45 1.35
CA LEU A 2 21.56 -4.26 1.42
C LEU A 2 20.65 -5.41 1.91
N PRO A 3 19.94 -5.18 3.03
CA PRO A 3 18.54 -5.59 3.09
C PRO A 3 17.68 -4.51 3.75
N LEU A 4 17.34 -3.45 3.02
CA LEU A 4 16.34 -2.47 3.48
C LEU A 4 15.43 -2.06 2.32
N LEU A 5 14.83 -3.05 1.65
CA LEU A 5 13.49 -2.88 1.11
C LEU A 5 12.54 -2.93 2.30
N HIS A 6 12.48 -1.83 3.07
CA HIS A 6 11.35 -1.59 3.95
C HIS A 6 10.11 -1.75 3.09
N ARG A 7 9.28 -2.73 3.44
CA ARG A 7 8.03 -3.04 2.77
C ARG A 7 7.11 -1.83 2.96
N ILE A 8 7.17 -0.86 2.04
CA ILE A 8 6.33 0.35 2.08
C ILE A 8 4.90 -0.13 1.85
N LEU A 9 4.15 -0.23 2.94
CA LEU A 9 2.74 -0.62 2.93
C LEU A 9 1.90 0.65 2.81
N SER A 10 1.07 0.75 1.76
CA SER A 10 0.08 1.82 1.69
C SER A 10 -0.96 1.62 2.81
N THR A 11 -1.12 2.62 3.66
CA THR A 11 -2.16 2.65 4.71
C THR A 11 -3.52 3.09 4.16
N HIS A 12 -3.62 3.37 2.86
CA HIS A 12 -4.84 3.83 2.20
C HIS A 12 -5.36 2.77 1.23
N THR A 13 -6.66 2.47 1.33
CA THR A 13 -7.39 1.59 0.39
C THR A 13 -7.81 2.37 -0.86
N SER A 14 -8.09 3.67 -0.70
CA SER A 14 -8.36 4.65 -1.75
C SER A 14 -8.00 6.06 -1.24
N ARG A 15 -8.07 7.10 -2.09
CA ARG A 15 -7.68 8.48 -1.75
C ARG A 15 -8.25 8.98 -0.42
N ASP A 16 -9.48 8.58 -0.10
CA ASP A 16 -10.22 9.09 1.07
C ASP A 16 -10.48 8.01 2.15
N LYS A 17 -9.97 6.79 1.98
CA LYS A 17 -10.22 5.68 2.92
C LYS A 17 -8.94 5.01 3.38
N LEU A 18 -8.78 4.91 4.70
CA LEU A 18 -7.72 4.14 5.33
C LEU A 18 -7.99 2.63 5.20
N LYS A 19 -6.92 1.85 5.01
CA LYS A 19 -6.92 0.40 5.10
C LYS A 19 -6.55 -0.01 6.53
N TYR A 20 -7.46 -0.70 7.20
CA TYR A 20 -7.20 -1.32 8.49
C TYR A 20 -6.91 -2.81 8.30
N LEU A 21 -6.00 -3.35 9.12
CA LEU A 21 -5.79 -4.79 9.22
C LEU A 21 -6.93 -5.37 10.07
N GLY A 22 -7.88 -6.03 9.41
CA GLY A 22 -9.02 -6.68 10.07
C GLY A 22 -8.73 -8.12 10.47
N GLY A 23 -9.75 -8.86 10.91
CA GLY A 23 -9.60 -10.25 11.32
C GLY A 23 -9.08 -11.18 10.21
N SER A 24 -9.45 -10.90 8.94
CA SER A 24 -8.93 -11.63 7.78
C SER A 24 -7.41 -11.51 7.64
N GLU A 25 -6.89 -10.29 7.75
CA GLU A 25 -5.46 -10.02 7.60
C GLU A 25 -4.66 -10.40 8.85
N ALA A 26 -5.18 -10.08 10.04
CA ALA A 26 -4.49 -10.25 11.31
C ALA A 26 -4.54 -11.70 11.84
N CYS A 27 -5.65 -12.41 11.64
CA CYS A 27 -5.84 -13.75 12.20
C CYS A 27 -5.73 -14.87 11.14
N ALA A 28 -6.17 -14.62 9.90
CA ALA A 28 -6.15 -15.63 8.84
C ALA A 28 -5.02 -15.45 7.82
N GLY A 29 -4.25 -14.36 7.90
CA GLY A 29 -3.20 -14.04 6.93
C GLY A 29 -3.72 -13.77 5.51
N ALA A 30 -5.03 -13.56 5.35
CA ALA A 30 -5.68 -13.34 4.07
C ALA A 30 -5.68 -11.85 3.74
N HIS A 31 -4.72 -11.41 2.92
CA HIS A 31 -4.58 -10.02 2.52
C HIS A 31 -5.49 -9.67 1.34
N ILE A 32 -6.53 -8.88 1.61
CA ILE A 32 -7.48 -8.44 0.59
C ILE A 32 -7.19 -6.98 0.21
N ASN A 33 -6.68 -6.77 -0.99
CA ASN A 33 -6.48 -5.45 -1.58
C ASN A 33 -7.51 -5.20 -2.68
N VAL A 34 -8.14 -4.04 -2.64
CA VAL A 34 -9.17 -3.64 -3.61
C VAL A 34 -8.54 -3.10 -4.90
N VAL A 35 -7.31 -2.60 -4.81
CA VAL A 35 -6.55 -2.02 -5.94
C VAL A 35 -5.43 -2.99 -6.32
N LEU A 36 -5.29 -3.23 -7.63
CA LEU A 36 -4.21 -4.04 -8.17
C LEU A 36 -2.86 -3.33 -7.99
N PRO A 37 -1.77 -4.07 -7.74
CA PRO A 37 -0.46 -3.47 -7.50
C PRO A 37 0.06 -2.67 -8.69
N GLU A 38 -0.25 -3.09 -9.93
CA GLU A 38 0.13 -2.39 -11.15
C GLU A 38 -0.53 -1.00 -11.23
N THR A 39 -1.83 -0.94 -10.92
CA THR A 39 -2.59 0.31 -10.90
C THR A 39 -2.07 1.25 -9.82
N ALA A 40 -1.81 0.74 -8.61
CA ALA A 40 -1.24 1.54 -7.54
C ALA A 40 0.15 2.10 -7.90
N ALA A 41 1.00 1.28 -8.54
CA ALA A 41 2.31 1.70 -8.99
C ALA A 41 2.24 2.79 -10.08
N GLU A 42 1.29 2.68 -11.01
CA GLU A 42 1.06 3.70 -12.04
C GLU A 42 0.64 5.04 -11.42
N GLU A 43 -0.29 5.02 -10.47
CA GLU A 43 -0.73 6.24 -9.77
C GLU A 43 0.41 6.87 -8.96
N LEU A 44 1.23 6.07 -8.27
CA LEU A 44 2.38 6.57 -7.53
C LEU A 44 3.40 7.29 -8.44
N ARG A 45 3.59 6.84 -9.69
CA ARG A 45 4.48 7.52 -10.66
C ARG A 45 3.94 8.88 -11.11
N LYS A 46 2.63 9.11 -11.03
CA LYS A 46 1.99 10.39 -11.41
C LYS A 46 2.14 11.45 -10.32
N VAL A 47 2.39 11.05 -9.07
CA VAL A 47 2.59 11.97 -7.96
C VAL A 47 3.97 12.61 -8.08
N LYS A 48 4.01 13.94 -8.29
CA LYS A 48 5.27 14.71 -8.23
C LYS A 48 5.82 14.60 -6.81
N HIS A 49 7.11 14.30 -6.67
CA HIS A 49 7.78 14.39 -5.38
C HIS A 49 7.59 15.82 -4.84
N CYS A 50 7.04 15.95 -3.64
CA CYS A 50 7.16 17.18 -2.90
C CYS A 50 8.63 17.29 -2.50
N GLU A 51 9.34 18.27 -3.06
CA GLU A 51 10.62 18.72 -2.50
C GLU A 51 10.32 19.31 -1.12
N VAL A 52 10.92 18.73 -0.08
CA VAL A 52 10.87 19.22 1.31
C VAL A 52 12.22 19.80 1.65
#